data_AF-A0A821ZGK5-F1
#
_entry.id   AF-A0A821ZGK5-F1
#
_cell.length_a   1.000
_cell.length_b   1.000
_cell.length_c   1.000
_cell.angle_alpha   90.00
_cell.angle_beta   90.00
_cell.angle_gamma   90.00
#
_symmetry.space_group_name_H-M   'P 1'
#
loop_
_entity.id
_entity.type
_entity.pdbx_description
1 polymer ?
#
loop_
_entity_poly.entity_id
_entity_poly.type
_entity_poly.pdbx_seq_one_letter_code
_entity_poly.pdbx_strand_id
1 'polypeptide(L)' 'GTIFHRVVPNSIAEGGDPTGSGEGGEFATSVFFPDEFDSRLCYNRRGLVGMVNQGPNTNAGQFFF' A
#
# COMPACT_ATOMS: atom_id res chain seq x y z
N GLY A 1 -14.95 -6.92 -2.12
CA GLY A 1 -13.78 -6.36 -2.81
C GLY A 1 -13.59 -4.93 -2.37
N THR A 2 -12.34 -4.48 -2.22
CA THR A 2 -12.00 -3.09 -1.88
C THR A 2 -11.84 -2.26 -3.15
N ILE A 3 -12.15 -0.97 -3.10
CA ILE A 3 -11.97 -0.06 -4.25
C ILE A 3 -10.54 0.50 -4.33
N PHE A 4 -10.19 1.05 -5.49
CA PHE A 4 -9.10 2.01 -5.59
C PHE A 4 -9.61 3.37 -5.14
N HIS A 5 -9.24 3.79 -3.94
CA HIS A 5 -9.73 5.03 -3.34
C HIS A 5 -8.86 6.24 -3.69
N ARG A 6 -7.62 6.02 -4.15
CA ARG A 6 -6.72 7.10 -4.60
C ARG A 6 -5.99 6.70 -5.89
N VAL A 7 -6.10 7.57 -6.91
CA VAL A 7 -5.45 7.37 -8.22
C VAL A 7 -4.72 8.65 -8.60
N VAL A 8 -3.42 8.53 -8.82
CA VAL A 8 -2.56 9.62 -9.32
C VAL A 8 -2.13 9.27 -10.74
N PRO A 9 -2.63 9.99 -11.77
CA PRO A 9 -2.32 9.68 -13.16
C PRO A 9 -0.81 9.59 -13.42
N ASN A 10 -0.39 8.53 -14.10
CA ASN A 10 1.01 8.23 -14.43
C ASN A 10 1.95 7.99 -13.24
N SER A 11 1.40 7.80 -12.04
CA SER A 11 2.18 7.50 -10.85
C SER A 11 1.70 6.21 -10.21
N ILE A 12 0.61 6.26 -9.44
CA ILE A 12 0.15 5.15 -8.60
C ILE A 12 -1.37 5.02 -8.59
N ALA A 13 -1.84 3.80 -8.29
CA ALA A 13 -3.22 3.53 -7.90
C ALA A 13 -3.23 2.77 -6.58
N GLU A 14 -3.82 3.36 -5.53
CA GLU A 14 -3.84 2.85 -4.16
C GLU A 14 -5.18 2.18 -3.84
N GLY A 15 -5.11 1.02 -3.19
CA GLY A 15 -6.25 0.20 -2.81
C GLY A 15 -5.98 -0.59 -1.53
N GLY A 16 -6.84 -1.55 -1.22
CA GLY A 16 -6.71 -2.39 -0.02
C GLY A 16 -7.32 -1.79 1.24
N ASP A 17 -7.95 -0.63 1.16
CA ASP A 17 -8.78 -0.08 2.25
C ASP A 17 -10.25 -0.55 2.14
N PRO A 18 -10.77 -1.33 3.10
CA PRO A 18 -12.17 -1.74 3.14
C PRO A 18 -13.16 -0.59 3.34
N THR A 19 -12.77 0.51 4.00
CA THR A 19 -13.64 1.68 4.20
C THR A 19 -13.65 2.59 2.98
N GLY A 20 -12.56 2.55 2.19
CA GLY A 20 -12.35 3.41 1.03
C GLY A 20 -12.05 4.87 1.37
N SER A 21 -11.71 5.18 2.63
CA SER A 21 -11.35 6.55 3.05
C SER A 21 -9.88 6.87 2.81
N GLY A 22 -9.02 5.86 2.65
CA GLY A 22 -7.56 5.98 2.64
C GLY A 22 -6.93 5.97 4.02
N GLU A 23 -7.73 6.00 5.08
CA GLU A 23 -7.27 5.91 6.47
C GLU A 23 -7.51 4.53 7.07
N GLY A 24 -8.24 3.65 6.38
CA GLY A 24 -8.49 2.29 6.86
C GLY A 24 -7.41 1.30 6.42
N GLY A 25 -7.78 0.04 6.21
CA GLY A 25 -6.83 -1.03 5.85
C GLY A 25 -5.92 -1.47 7.00
N GLU A 26 -6.09 -0.95 8.22
CA GLU A 26 -5.57 -1.57 9.42
C GLU A 26 -6.23 -2.93 9.62
N PHE A 27 -5.43 -3.94 9.96
CA PHE A 27 -5.97 -5.24 10.34
C PHE A 27 -6.80 -5.08 11.62
N ALA A 28 -7.87 -5.87 11.78
CA ALA A 28 -8.70 -5.88 12.99
C ALA A 28 -7.90 -6.13 14.30
N THR A 29 -6.68 -6.66 14.15
CA THR A 29 -5.61 -6.66 15.14
C THR A 29 -4.58 -5.65 14.65
N SER A 30 -4.43 -4.52 15.34
CA SER A 30 -3.61 -3.34 15.03
C SER A 30 -2.10 -3.61 14.99
N VAL A 31 -1.71 -4.60 14.19
CA VAL A 31 -0.33 -5.05 14.01
C VAL A 31 0.10 -4.59 12.63
N PHE A 32 0.94 -3.57 12.63
CA PHE A 32 1.77 -3.27 11.48
C PHE A 32 2.86 -4.32 11.34
N PHE A 33 3.31 -4.54 10.11
CA PHE A 33 4.45 -5.42 9.83
C PHE A 33 5.64 -4.63 9.26
N PRO A 34 6.88 -5.10 9.51
CA PRO A 34 8.09 -4.36 9.16
C PRO A 34 8.28 -4.20 7.65
N ASP A 35 9.08 -3.21 7.27
CA ASP A 35 9.49 -3.04 5.88
C ASP A 35 10.50 -4.11 5.49
N GLU A 36 10.35 -4.66 4.29
CA GLU A 36 11.28 -5.62 3.70
C GLU A 36 11.85 -5.04 2.41
N PHE A 37 13.18 -4.83 2.38
CA PHE A 37 13.87 -4.26 1.23
C PHE A 37 14.89 -5.25 0.66
N ASP A 38 14.87 -5.42 -0.67
CA ASP A 38 15.90 -6.16 -1.42
C ASP A 38 16.47 -5.23 -2.50
N SER A 39 17.80 -5.17 -2.62
CA SER A 39 18.48 -4.30 -3.59
C SER A 39 18.09 -4.54 -5.05
N ARG A 40 17.51 -5.70 -5.36
CA ARG A 40 17.04 -6.07 -6.70
C ARG A 40 15.60 -5.61 -6.97
N LEU A 41 14.85 -5.26 -5.93
CA LEU A 41 13.47 -4.79 -6.02
C LEU A 41 13.47 -3.26 -5.99
N CYS A 42 13.15 -2.64 -7.11
CA CYS A 42 13.05 -1.19 -7.25
C CYS A 42 11.87 -0.80 -8.15
N TYR A 43 11.25 0.35 -7.85
CA TYR A 43 10.13 0.88 -8.62
C TYR A 43 10.60 1.59 -9.90
N ASN A 44 11.16 0.81 -10.82
CA ASN A 44 11.76 1.33 -12.07
C ASN A 44 10.89 1.12 -13.32
N ARG A 45 9.71 0.51 -13.19
CA ARG A 45 8.77 0.26 -14.28
C ARG A 45 7.34 0.09 -13.75
N ARG A 46 6.35 0.22 -14.65
CA ARG A 46 4.94 -0.02 -14.32
C ARG A 46 4.65 -1.50 -14.08
N GLY A 47 3.59 -1.78 -13.32
CA GLY A 47 3.12 -3.14 -13.03
C GLY A 47 3.86 -3.80 -11.86
N LEU A 48 4.49 -2.99 -11.01
CA LEU A 48 5.05 -3.41 -9.73
C LEU A 48 3.99 -3.17 -8.65
N VAL A 49 4.05 -3.93 -7.56
CA VAL A 49 3.12 -3.78 -6.44
C VAL A 49 3.92 -3.49 -5.18
N GLY A 50 3.50 -2.48 -4.43
CA GLY A 50 4.10 -2.07 -3.18
C GLY A 50 3.08 -1.95 -2.05
N MET A 51 3.55 -2.00 -0.81
CA MET A 51 2.73 -1.75 0.37
C MET A 51 2.71 -0.25 0.68
N VAL A 52 1.54 0.28 1.02
CA VAL A 52 1.41 1.65 1.54
C VAL A 52 1.75 1.61 3.03
N ASN A 53 2.55 2.57 3.48
CA ASN A 53 2.87 2.78 4.88
C ASN A 53 2.74 4.28 5.24
N GLN A 54 2.63 4.57 6.54
CA GLN A 54 2.55 5.91 7.15
C GLN A 54 3.90 6.29 7.82
N GLY A 55 4.94 5.50 7.60
CA GLY A 55 6.26 5.62 8.20
C GLY A 55 7.00 4.27 8.17
N PRO A 56 8.28 4.25 8.61
CA PRO A 56 9.04 3.00 8.66
C PRO A 56 8.33 1.91 9.48
N ASN A 57 8.23 0.71 8.92
CA ASN A 57 7.63 -0.48 9.55
C ASN A 57 6.15 -0.35 9.90
N THR A 58 5.40 0.50 9.20
CA THR A 58 3.96 0.66 9.41
C THR A 58 3.14 0.07 8.26
N ASN A 59 3.58 -1.05 7.67
CA ASN A 59 2.83 -1.69 6.58
C ASN A 59 1.55 -2.32 7.13
N ALA A 60 0.46 -2.17 6.40
CA ALA A 60 -0.87 -2.67 6.75
C ALA A 60 -1.52 -3.36 5.53
N GLY A 61 -2.85 -3.37 5.43
CA GLY A 61 -3.58 -3.97 4.32
C GLY A 61 -3.64 -3.14 3.03
N GLN A 62 -3.18 -1.88 3.06
CA GLN A 62 -3.18 -1.01 1.88
C GLN A 62 -1.97 -1.26 0.96
N PHE A 63 -2.19 -1.18 -0.36
CA PHE A 63 -1.17 -1.41 -1.38
C PHE A 63 -1.36 -0.49 -2.58
N PHE A 64 -0.33 -0.39 -3.43
CA PHE A 64 -0.34 0.42 -4.65
C PHE A 64 0.31 -0.28 -5.84
N PHE A 65 -0.06 0.15 -7.05
CA PHE A 65 0.52 -0.26 -8.35
C PHE A 65 1.37 0.82 -8.99
#